data_AF-A0AAD3D4S5-F1
#
_entry.id   AF-A0AAD3D4S5-F1
#
_cell.length_a   1.000
_cell.length_b   1.000
_cell.length_c   1.000
_cell.angle_alpha   90.00
_cell.angle_beta   90.00
_cell.angle_gamma   90.00
#
_symmetry.space_group_name_H-M   'P 1'
#
loop_
_entity.id
_entity.type
_entity.pdbx_description
1 polymer ?
#
loop_
_entity_poly.entity_id
_entity_poly.type
_entity_poly.pdbx_seq_one_letter_code
_entity_poly.pdbx_strand_id
1 'polypeptide(L)'
;MADFPQLVALRAKVDRSFLYLRFLGNPPSWRRAFFARNVGRYVNPNGRQQRNVAMTVKNNLYLNNYTSTVHEIFFQNDDCAYELNAVYHFPRPLYHFIGRRRENRHFDRIKPQFRDVYPTKKKKDLDNLVKFMMDAFNRSIYHDDSCITKFIVEKRYDNKGTCDGRFEITITKRDTNEVIYID
;
A
#
# COMPACT_ATOMS: atom_id res chain seq x y z
N MET A 1 -19.31 7.21 -4.86
CA MET A 1 -18.44 7.26 -3.66
C MET A 1 -17.07 6.74 -4.05
N ALA A 2 -15.98 7.40 -3.64
CA ALA A 2 -14.64 6.84 -3.81
C ALA A 2 -14.52 5.67 -2.84
N ASP A 3 -14.35 4.46 -3.37
CA ASP A 3 -14.17 3.26 -2.56
C ASP A 3 -12.81 3.37 -1.86
N PHE A 4 -12.82 3.49 -0.54
CA PHE A 4 -11.59 3.58 0.24
C PHE A 4 -11.07 2.17 0.52
N PRO A 5 -9.75 1.92 0.39
CA PRO A 5 -9.20 0.64 0.76
C PRO A 5 -9.53 0.29 2.22
N GLN A 6 -9.99 -0.93 2.44
CA GLN A 6 -10.35 -1.41 3.79
C GLN A 6 -9.18 -2.18 4.38
N LEU A 7 -8.68 -1.76 5.54
CA LEU A 7 -7.66 -2.52 6.27
C LEU A 7 -8.29 -3.78 6.85
N VAL A 8 -7.78 -4.95 6.48
CA VAL A 8 -8.32 -6.26 6.89
C VAL A 8 -7.34 -7.12 7.68
N ALA A 9 -6.06 -6.78 7.66
CA ALA A 9 -5.10 -7.39 8.57
C ALA A 9 -4.03 -6.37 8.95
N LEU A 10 -3.67 -6.39 10.23
CA LEU A 10 -2.54 -5.66 10.79
C LEU A 10 -1.77 -6.62 11.69
N ARG A 11 -0.44 -6.62 11.56
CA ARG A 11 0.47 -7.29 12.50
C ARG A 11 1.64 -6.37 12.76
N ALA A 12 2.01 -6.19 14.02
CA ALA A 12 3.15 -5.37 14.40
C ALA A 12 3.91 -6.08 15.52
N LYS A 13 5.19 -5.72 15.68
CA LYS A 13 5.95 -6.10 16.89
C LYS A 13 5.89 -4.97 17.92
N VAL A 14 5.89 -5.34 19.19
CA VAL A 14 5.86 -4.39 20.33
C VAL A 14 7.13 -3.54 20.37
N ASP A 15 8.27 -4.11 20.00
CA ASP A 15 9.56 -3.40 19.84
C ASP A 15 9.59 -2.43 18.65
N ARG A 16 8.50 -2.38 17.87
CA ARG A 16 8.31 -1.52 16.70
C ARG A 16 9.38 -1.71 15.62
N SER A 17 9.96 -2.89 15.54
CA SER A 17 10.89 -3.27 14.45
C SER A 17 10.17 -3.73 13.18
N PHE A 18 8.86 -3.98 13.25
CA PHE A 18 8.08 -4.59 12.17
C PHE A 18 6.63 -4.10 12.15
N LEU A 19 6.13 -3.83 10.94
CA LEU A 19 4.73 -3.55 10.65
C LEU A 19 4.30 -4.26 9.36
N TYR A 20 3.19 -4.98 9.41
CA TYR A 20 2.52 -5.59 8.27
C TYR A 20 1.08 -5.10 8.20
N LEU A 21 0.66 -4.73 6.99
CA LEU A 21 -0.66 -4.22 6.67
C LEU A 21 -1.20 -4.94 5.43
N ARG A 22 -2.48 -5.31 5.47
CA ARG A 22 -3.22 -5.81 4.29
C ARG A 22 -4.49 -5.01 4.11
N PHE A 23 -4.65 -4.45 2.92
CA PHE A 23 -5.85 -3.75 2.52
C PHE A 23 -6.59 -4.50 1.41
N LEU A 24 -7.92 -4.51 1.45
CA LEU A 24 -8.76 -4.93 0.33
C LEU A 24 -9.14 -3.74 -0.55
N GLY A 25 -9.35 -4.05 -1.82
CA GLY A 25 -9.75 -3.10 -2.85
C GLY A 25 -8.62 -2.77 -3.81
N ASN A 26 -8.98 -2.05 -4.87
CA ASN A 26 -8.04 -1.66 -5.91
C ASN A 26 -6.96 -0.73 -5.34
N PRO A 27 -5.66 -1.05 -5.52
CA PRO A 27 -4.58 -0.23 -5.01
C PRO A 27 -4.72 1.25 -5.39
N PRO A 28 -4.70 2.18 -4.43
CA PRO A 28 -4.68 3.60 -4.74
C PRO A 28 -3.36 3.96 -5.42
N SER A 29 -3.35 5.04 -6.19
CA SER A 29 -2.13 5.51 -6.84
C SER A 29 -2.06 7.01 -6.80
N TRP A 30 -0.82 7.49 -6.82
CA TRP A 30 -0.55 8.88 -6.90
C TRP A 30 -1.04 9.44 -8.24
N ARG A 31 -1.39 10.72 -8.20
CA ARG A 31 -1.90 11.54 -9.28
C ARG A 31 -1.34 12.93 -9.03
N ARG A 32 -0.81 13.55 -10.09
CA ARG A 32 -0.23 14.89 -10.01
C ARG A 32 -1.25 15.88 -9.46
N ALA A 33 -0.79 16.76 -8.57
CA ALA A 33 -1.56 17.93 -8.19
C ALA A 33 -1.84 18.76 -9.45
N PHE A 34 -3.02 19.36 -9.50
CA PHE A 34 -3.42 20.21 -10.62
C PHE A 34 -4.03 21.51 -10.10
N PHE A 35 -3.88 22.57 -10.87
CA PHE A 35 -4.50 23.84 -10.56
C PHE A 35 -6.01 23.78 -10.88
N ALA A 36 -6.84 23.82 -9.85
CA ALA A 36 -8.29 23.83 -10.01
C ALA A 36 -8.76 25.28 -10.20
N ARG A 37 -9.03 25.69 -11.45
CA ARG A 37 -9.42 27.06 -11.80
C ARG A 37 -10.62 27.57 -10.98
N ASN A 38 -11.62 26.73 -10.76
CA ASN A 38 -12.83 27.08 -10.00
C ASN A 38 -12.56 27.38 -8.51
N VAL A 39 -11.42 26.95 -7.98
CA VAL A 39 -11.02 27.15 -6.57
C VAL A 39 -9.82 28.09 -6.46
N GLY A 40 -9.19 28.46 -7.59
CA GLY A 40 -8.03 29.34 -7.61
C GLY A 40 -6.77 28.79 -6.91
N ARG A 41 -6.65 27.46 -6.75
CA ARG A 41 -5.52 26.84 -6.05
C ARG A 41 -5.12 25.47 -6.60
N TYR A 42 -3.91 25.04 -6.29
CA TYR A 42 -3.48 23.67 -6.51
C TYR A 42 -4.22 22.71 -5.57
N VAL A 43 -4.72 21.61 -6.14
CA VAL A 43 -5.45 20.58 -5.41
C VAL A 43 -4.68 19.26 -5.53
N ASN A 44 -4.36 18.65 -4.38
CA ASN A 44 -3.90 17.27 -4.33
C ASN A 44 -5.12 16.33 -4.43
N PRO A 45 -5.32 15.62 -5.56
CA PRO A 45 -6.45 14.70 -5.72
C PRO A 45 -6.44 13.54 -4.73
N ASN A 46 -5.29 13.19 -4.16
CA ASN A 46 -5.10 12.02 -3.30
C ASN A 46 -5.18 12.36 -1.81
N GLY A 47 -5.13 13.63 -1.43
CA GLY A 47 -4.94 14.03 -0.03
C GLY A 47 -6.03 13.55 0.92
N ARG A 48 -7.26 13.31 0.44
CA ARG A 48 -8.31 12.66 1.24
C ARG A 48 -8.06 11.17 1.43
N GLN A 49 -7.68 10.46 0.37
CA GLN A 49 -7.41 9.02 0.42
C GLN A 49 -6.17 8.71 1.25
N GLN A 50 -5.10 9.50 1.10
CA GLN A 50 -3.86 9.39 1.88
C GLN A 50 -4.15 9.52 3.39
N ARG A 51 -4.86 10.59 3.79
CA ARG A 51 -5.27 10.80 5.19
C ARG A 51 -6.14 9.68 5.74
N ASN A 52 -7.07 9.17 4.94
CA ASN A 52 -7.93 8.07 5.38
C ASN A 52 -7.12 6.79 5.62
N VAL A 53 -6.22 6.42 4.70
CA VAL A 53 -5.34 5.27 4.89
C VAL A 53 -4.47 5.44 6.14
N ALA A 54 -3.86 6.61 6.32
CA ALA A 54 -3.04 6.93 7.50
C ALA A 54 -3.85 6.76 8.80
N MET A 55 -5.00 7.43 8.90
CA MET A 55 -5.84 7.39 10.10
C MET A 55 -6.37 5.99 10.39
N THR A 56 -6.76 5.22 9.36
CA THR A 56 -7.18 3.84 9.54
C THR A 56 -6.07 3.00 10.17
N VAL A 57 -4.82 3.14 9.72
CA VAL A 57 -3.69 2.40 10.32
C VAL A 57 -3.42 2.86 11.75
N LYS A 58 -3.35 4.18 12.00
CA LYS A 58 -3.09 4.72 13.35
C LYS A 58 -4.14 4.27 14.37
N ASN A 59 -5.41 4.32 13.99
CA ASN A 59 -6.50 3.84 14.83
C ASN A 59 -6.34 2.36 15.16
N ASN A 60 -5.98 1.52 14.17
CA ASN A 60 -5.79 0.10 14.41
C ASN A 60 -4.54 -0.18 15.26
N LEU A 61 -3.44 0.56 15.10
CA LEU A 61 -2.27 0.43 15.97
C LEU A 61 -2.62 0.75 17.43
N TYR A 62 -3.34 1.84 17.66
CA TYR A 62 -3.82 2.23 18.98
C TYR A 62 -4.77 1.20 19.58
N LEU A 63 -5.79 0.76 18.83
CA LEU A 63 -6.77 -0.24 19.31
C LEU A 63 -6.14 -1.60 19.64
N ASN A 64 -4.99 -1.92 19.04
CA ASN A 64 -4.24 -3.14 19.33
C ASN A 64 -3.08 -2.91 20.32
N ASN A 65 -3.05 -1.78 21.03
CA ASN A 65 -2.05 -1.41 22.04
C ASN A 65 -0.60 -1.40 21.54
N TYR A 66 -0.38 -1.17 20.24
CA TYR A 66 0.96 -0.98 19.67
C TYR A 66 1.46 0.46 19.85
N THR A 67 0.55 1.41 20.03
CA THR A 67 0.83 2.80 20.39
C THR A 67 -0.04 3.22 21.58
N SER A 68 0.46 4.16 22.38
CA SER A 68 -0.22 4.74 23.53
C SER A 68 -1.29 5.75 23.12
N THR A 69 -1.14 6.39 21.95
CA THR A 69 -2.16 7.31 21.40
C THR A 69 -2.35 7.12 19.90
N VAL A 70 -3.48 7.60 19.38
CA VAL A 70 -3.75 7.67 17.93
C VAL A 70 -2.83 8.65 17.21
N HIS A 71 -2.25 9.62 17.91
CA HIS A 71 -1.39 10.64 17.31
C HIS A 71 0.08 10.21 17.24
N GLU A 72 0.47 9.23 18.03
CA GLU A 72 1.82 8.69 18.08
C GLU A 72 2.27 8.11 16.74
N ILE A 73 3.52 8.41 16.37
CA ILE A 73 4.21 7.81 15.23
C ILE A 73 4.71 6.44 15.67
N PHE A 74 4.47 5.42 14.84
CA PHE A 74 4.80 4.04 15.19
C PHE A 74 6.32 3.83 15.27
N PHE A 75 7.04 4.10 14.18
CA PHE A 75 8.50 4.06 14.14
C PHE A 75 9.07 5.39 14.65
N GLN A 76 9.45 5.42 15.93
CA GLN A 76 9.89 6.64 16.65
C GLN A 76 11.37 6.96 16.52
N ASN A 77 12.17 6.01 16.07
CA ASN A 77 13.62 6.21 16.05
C ASN A 77 14.02 6.81 14.69
N ASP A 78 14.43 8.08 14.73
CA ASP A 78 14.84 8.86 13.57
C ASP A 78 16.20 8.40 13.00
N ASP A 79 17.04 7.76 13.81
CA ASP A 79 18.36 7.24 13.41
C ASP A 79 18.31 5.82 12.85
N CYS A 80 17.13 5.33 12.46
CA CYS A 80 16.94 3.98 11.96
C CYS A 80 16.62 3.95 10.46
N ALA A 81 17.29 3.06 9.76
CA ALA A 81 16.95 2.71 8.39
C ALA A 81 15.82 1.67 8.35
N TYR A 82 14.82 1.89 7.50
CA TYR A 82 13.73 0.94 7.27
C TYR A 82 13.70 0.46 5.82
N GLU A 83 13.21 -0.77 5.64
CA GLU A 83 12.90 -1.36 4.35
C GLU A 83 11.39 -1.48 4.18
N LEU A 84 10.87 -1.02 3.04
CA LEU A 84 9.46 -1.11 2.66
C LEU A 84 9.26 -2.16 1.56
N ASN A 85 8.53 -3.22 1.88
CA ASN A 85 8.13 -4.26 0.93
C ASN A 85 6.64 -4.11 0.61
N ALA A 86 6.31 -3.87 -0.66
CA ALA A 86 4.92 -3.70 -1.09
C ALA A 86 4.54 -4.63 -2.25
N VAL A 87 3.43 -5.35 -2.09
CA VAL A 87 2.85 -6.21 -3.12
C VAL A 87 1.45 -5.71 -3.47
N TYR A 88 1.29 -5.20 -4.67
CA TYR A 88 0.03 -4.68 -5.18
C TYR A 88 -0.67 -5.72 -6.07
N HIS A 89 -1.81 -6.23 -5.61
CA HIS A 89 -2.67 -7.12 -6.37
C HIS A 89 -3.78 -6.31 -7.05
N PHE A 90 -3.70 -6.18 -8.37
CA PHE A 90 -4.68 -5.47 -9.17
C PHE A 90 -5.87 -6.35 -9.53
N PRO A 91 -7.09 -5.76 -9.63
CA PRO A 91 -8.24 -6.47 -10.15
C PRO A 91 -7.96 -7.02 -11.55
N ARG A 92 -8.40 -8.26 -11.79
CA ARG A 92 -8.30 -8.88 -13.12
C ARG A 92 -9.32 -8.27 -14.09
N PRO A 93 -8.94 -8.06 -15.35
CA PRO A 93 -9.88 -7.69 -16.40
C PRO A 93 -10.97 -8.74 -16.59
N LEU A 94 -12.18 -8.32 -16.96
CA LEU A 94 -13.32 -9.24 -17.12
C LEU A 94 -13.08 -10.33 -18.17
N TYR A 95 -12.29 -10.05 -19.21
CA TYR A 95 -11.99 -11.04 -20.24
C TYR A 95 -11.09 -12.18 -19.76
N HIS A 96 -10.48 -12.08 -18.57
CA HIS A 96 -9.73 -13.17 -17.93
C HIS A 96 -10.65 -14.26 -17.39
N PHE A 97 -11.93 -13.95 -17.15
CA PHE A 97 -12.89 -14.87 -16.55
C PHE A 97 -13.79 -15.53 -17.60
N ILE A 98 -14.22 -16.75 -17.29
CA ILE A 98 -15.24 -17.47 -18.06
C ILE A 98 -16.57 -16.69 -17.99
N GLY A 99 -17.22 -16.49 -19.14
CA GLY A 99 -18.46 -15.72 -19.24
C GLY A 99 -18.32 -14.19 -19.16
N ARG A 100 -17.15 -13.64 -18.80
CA ARG A 100 -16.83 -12.19 -18.80
C ARG A 100 -17.78 -11.29 -17.98
N ARG A 101 -18.46 -11.82 -16.95
CA ARG A 101 -19.35 -11.05 -16.06
C ARG A 101 -18.66 -10.68 -14.76
N ARG A 102 -19.10 -9.59 -14.11
CA ARG A 102 -18.54 -9.16 -12.80
C ARG A 102 -18.84 -10.16 -11.70
N GLU A 103 -20.05 -10.73 -11.69
CA GLU A 103 -20.45 -11.81 -10.78
C GLU A 103 -19.54 -13.05 -10.87
N ASN A 104 -18.90 -13.24 -12.03
CA ASN A 104 -17.99 -14.35 -12.29
C ASN A 104 -16.53 -14.04 -11.96
N ARG A 105 -16.24 -12.89 -11.32
CA ARG A 105 -14.90 -12.61 -10.82
C ARG A 105 -14.64 -13.48 -9.60
N HIS A 106 -14.32 -14.73 -9.84
CA HIS A 106 -13.84 -15.66 -8.82
C HIS A 106 -12.58 -16.34 -9.36
N PHE A 107 -11.64 -16.63 -8.48
CA PHE A 107 -10.38 -17.28 -8.84
C PHE A 107 -10.59 -18.54 -9.70
N ASP A 108 -11.58 -19.38 -9.33
CA ASP A 108 -11.87 -20.64 -10.02
C ASP A 108 -12.42 -20.47 -11.45
N ARG A 109 -12.85 -19.25 -11.79
CA ARG A 109 -13.40 -18.92 -13.11
C ARG A 109 -12.38 -18.24 -14.02
N ILE A 110 -11.12 -18.14 -13.61
CA ILE A 110 -10.04 -17.62 -14.46
C ILE A 110 -9.75 -18.65 -15.56
N LYS A 111 -9.76 -18.20 -16.81
CA LYS A 111 -9.46 -19.07 -17.95
C LYS A 111 -8.00 -19.57 -17.85
N PRO A 112 -7.69 -20.82 -18.23
CA PRO A 112 -6.36 -21.41 -18.06
C PRO A 112 -5.21 -20.55 -18.59
N GLN A 113 -5.37 -19.94 -19.77
CA GLN A 113 -4.36 -19.09 -20.41
C GLN A 113 -4.11 -17.74 -19.70
N PHE A 114 -4.94 -17.36 -18.73
CA PHE A 114 -4.79 -16.12 -17.96
C PHE A 114 -4.50 -16.40 -16.49
N ARG A 115 -4.02 -17.60 -16.14
CA ARG A 115 -3.61 -17.94 -14.77
C ARG A 115 -2.36 -17.19 -14.33
N ASP A 116 -1.53 -16.75 -15.28
CA ASP A 116 -0.36 -15.93 -15.01
C ASP A 116 -0.69 -14.72 -14.15
N VAL A 117 0.17 -14.50 -13.16
CA VAL A 117 -0.03 -13.51 -12.11
C VAL A 117 0.48 -12.15 -12.54
N TYR A 118 1.45 -12.07 -13.46
CA TYR A 118 2.07 -10.81 -13.83
C TYR A 118 1.21 -10.01 -14.81
N PRO A 119 0.94 -8.72 -14.52
CA PRO A 119 0.16 -7.89 -15.41
C PRO A 119 0.94 -7.51 -16.66
N THR A 120 0.45 -7.95 -17.82
CA THR A 120 1.03 -7.65 -19.15
C THR A 120 0.48 -6.37 -19.79
N LYS A 121 -0.60 -5.79 -19.24
CA LYS A 121 -1.25 -4.58 -19.78
C LYS A 121 -1.13 -3.39 -18.83
N LYS A 122 -1.35 -2.17 -19.38
CA LYS A 122 -1.35 -0.87 -18.69
C LYS A 122 -2.10 -0.92 -17.34
N LYS A 123 -1.36 -1.26 -16.29
CA LYS A 123 -1.73 -1.02 -14.89
C LYS A 123 -1.04 0.25 -14.44
N LYS A 124 -1.49 0.76 -13.30
CA LYS A 124 -0.91 1.93 -12.68
C LYS A 124 0.60 1.72 -12.49
N ASP A 125 1.37 2.77 -12.74
CA ASP A 125 2.83 2.69 -12.66
C ASP A 125 3.27 2.45 -11.20
N LEU A 126 4.33 1.68 -11.03
CA LEU A 126 4.79 1.23 -9.70
C LEU A 126 5.24 2.42 -8.84
N ASP A 127 5.96 3.37 -9.43
CA ASP A 127 6.39 4.61 -8.79
C ASP A 127 5.20 5.40 -8.23
N ASN A 128 4.09 5.49 -8.97
CA ASN A 128 2.88 6.16 -8.52
C ASN A 128 2.20 5.43 -7.35
N LEU A 129 2.26 4.09 -7.29
CA LEU A 129 1.71 3.33 -6.15
C LEU A 129 2.54 3.57 -4.89
N VAL A 130 3.85 3.49 -5.03
CA VAL A 130 4.82 3.64 -3.95
C VAL A 130 4.76 5.05 -3.39
N LYS A 131 4.80 6.06 -4.26
CA LYS A 131 4.69 7.46 -3.87
C LYS A 131 3.41 7.74 -3.09
N PHE A 132 2.27 7.18 -3.52
CA PHE A 132 1.03 7.33 -2.76
C PHE A 132 1.15 6.78 -1.35
N MET A 133 1.72 5.59 -1.19
CA MET A 133 1.87 4.95 0.11
C MET A 133 2.87 5.67 0.99
N MET A 134 4.01 6.09 0.43
CA MET A 134 5.02 6.86 1.16
C MET A 134 4.46 8.19 1.66
N ASP A 135 3.76 8.94 0.80
CA ASP A 135 3.08 10.18 1.18
C ASP A 135 2.01 9.94 2.26
N ALA A 136 1.29 8.81 2.20
CA ALA A 136 0.24 8.49 3.18
C ALA A 136 0.82 8.13 4.56
N PHE A 137 2.00 7.51 4.60
CA PHE A 137 2.64 7.07 5.83
C PHE A 137 3.59 8.09 6.44
N ASN A 138 4.00 9.09 5.66
CA ASN A 138 4.82 10.18 6.16
C ASN A 138 4.15 10.91 7.35
N ARG A 139 4.93 11.15 8.40
CA ARG A 139 4.49 11.74 9.69
C ARG A 139 3.36 10.99 10.40
N SER A 140 3.05 9.78 9.95
CA SER A 140 1.95 8.96 10.49
C SER A 140 2.46 7.63 11.02
N ILE A 141 3.29 6.95 10.23
CA ILE A 141 3.88 5.66 10.56
C ILE A 141 5.36 5.81 10.89
N TYR A 142 6.07 6.69 10.19
CA TYR A 142 7.44 7.12 10.45
C TYR A 142 7.52 8.65 10.41
N HIS A 143 8.57 9.24 10.98
CA HIS A 143 8.75 10.68 11.07
C HIS A 143 8.97 11.34 9.71
N ASP A 144 9.83 10.75 8.90
CA ASP A 144 10.16 11.22 7.57
C ASP A 144 10.36 10.06 6.59
N ASP A 145 10.05 10.27 5.32
CA ASP A 145 10.23 9.24 4.29
C ASP A 145 11.70 8.99 3.94
N SER A 146 12.59 9.90 4.34
CA SER A 146 14.06 9.75 4.29
C SER A 146 14.58 8.55 5.09
N CYS A 147 13.87 8.08 6.11
CA CYS A 147 14.23 6.87 6.86
C CYS A 147 14.01 5.58 6.06
N ILE A 148 13.26 5.62 4.95
CA ILE A 148 13.07 4.46 4.06
C ILE A 148 14.26 4.37 3.10
N THR A 149 15.21 3.49 3.41
CA THR A 149 16.46 3.34 2.65
C THR A 149 16.37 2.33 1.51
N LYS A 150 15.40 1.42 1.58
CA LYS A 150 15.17 0.40 0.57
C LYS A 150 13.67 0.15 0.40
N PHE A 151 13.26 -0.01 -0.85
CA PHE A 151 11.92 -0.48 -1.15
C PHE A 151 11.95 -1.58 -2.21
N ILE A 152 11.15 -2.63 -2.00
CA ILE A 152 10.90 -3.68 -2.99
C ILE A 152 9.42 -3.68 -3.28
N VAL A 153 9.09 -3.56 -4.56
CA VAL A 153 7.73 -3.28 -4.97
C VAL A 153 7.36 -4.15 -6.14
N GLU A 154 6.23 -4.85 -5.99
CA GLU A 154 5.74 -5.76 -7.00
C GLU A 154 4.29 -5.48 -7.37
N LYS A 155 3.97 -5.65 -8.66
CA LYS A 155 2.59 -5.65 -9.16
C LYS A 155 2.22 -7.04 -9.66
N ARG A 156 1.04 -7.49 -9.25
CA ARG A 156 0.45 -8.78 -9.57
C ARG A 156 -1.02 -8.59 -9.91
N TYR A 157 -1.63 -9.52 -10.61
CA TYR A 157 -3.06 -9.68 -10.65
C TYR A 157 -3.53 -10.35 -9.36
N ASP A 158 -4.75 -10.01 -8.95
CA ASP A 158 -5.39 -10.72 -7.86
C ASP A 158 -5.90 -12.10 -8.31
N ASN A 159 -5.67 -13.07 -7.44
CA ASN A 159 -5.95 -14.51 -7.60
C ASN A 159 -6.58 -15.09 -6.33
N LYS A 160 -7.24 -14.28 -5.49
CA LYS A 160 -7.96 -14.79 -4.31
C LYS A 160 -9.39 -14.29 -4.30
N GLY A 161 -10.31 -15.15 -3.84
CA GLY A 161 -11.72 -14.82 -3.69
C GLY A 161 -12.29 -14.15 -4.93
N THR A 162 -12.84 -12.95 -4.75
CA THR A 162 -13.49 -12.18 -5.81
C THR A 162 -12.53 -11.45 -6.77
N CYS A 163 -11.22 -11.56 -6.56
CA CYS A 163 -10.19 -10.91 -7.39
C CYS A 163 -10.39 -9.39 -7.57
N ASP A 164 -10.95 -8.72 -6.55
CA ASP A 164 -11.26 -7.28 -6.55
C ASP A 164 -10.06 -6.39 -6.21
N GLY A 165 -8.90 -7.01 -6.03
CA GLY A 165 -7.66 -6.33 -5.71
C GLY A 165 -7.43 -6.26 -4.21
N ARG A 166 -6.15 -6.18 -3.87
CA ARG A 166 -5.66 -5.97 -2.52
C ARG A 166 -4.25 -5.41 -2.59
N PHE A 167 -3.73 -4.95 -1.48
CA PHE A 167 -2.31 -4.67 -1.37
C PHE A 167 -1.80 -4.97 0.02
N GLU A 168 -0.55 -5.39 0.06
CA GLU A 168 0.14 -5.85 1.25
C GLU A 168 1.41 -5.01 1.39
N ILE A 169 1.62 -4.47 2.58
CA ILE A 169 2.75 -3.59 2.88
C ILE A 169 3.42 -4.13 4.13
N THR A 170 4.72 -4.32 4.05
CA THR A 170 5.57 -4.69 5.17
C THR A 170 6.64 -3.62 5.33
N ILE A 171 6.82 -3.11 6.54
CA ILE A 171 7.91 -2.20 6.89
C ILE A 171 8.72 -2.87 7.98
N THR A 172 10.01 -3.01 7.75
CA THR A 172 10.96 -3.67 8.66
C THR A 172 12.11 -2.72 8.97
N LYS A 173 12.50 -2.63 10.23
CA LYS A 173 13.77 -2.03 10.63
C LYS A 173 14.92 -2.83 10.01
N ARG A 174 15.88 -2.15 9.40
CA ARG A 174 17.12 -2.76 8.94
C ARG A 174 18.14 -2.69 10.07
N ASP A 175 18.82 -3.79 10.30
CA ASP A 175 20.01 -3.80 11.15
C ASP A 175 21.18 -3.23 10.34
N THR A 176 21.84 -2.21 10.89
CA THR A 176 22.94 -1.48 10.26
C THR A 176 24.26 -2.27 10.22
N ASN A 177 24.27 -3.52 10.70
CA ASN A 177 25.48 -4.34 10.79
C ASN A 177 25.91 -5.00 9.47
N GLU A 178 25.19 -4.80 8.37
CA GLU A 178 25.64 -5.19 7.01
C GLU A 178 26.43 -4.05 6.35
N VAL A 179 27.53 -3.60 6.96
CA VAL A 179 28.52 -2.80 6.23
C VAL A 179 29.32 -3.78 5.38
N ILE A 180 28.94 -3.94 4.12
CA ILE A 180 29.80 -4.58 3.13
C ILE A 180 30.87 -3.55 2.77
N TYR A 181 32.05 -3.67 3.36
CA TYR A 181 33.24 -2.98 2.87
C TYR A 181 33.52 -3.53 1.46
N ILE A 182 33.39 -2.67 0.46
CA ILE A 182 33.91 -2.94 -0.88
C ILE A 182 35.29 -2.29 -0.88
N ASP A 183 36.32 -3.14 -0.79
CA ASP A 183 37.72 -2.76 -1.03
C ASP A 183 37.92 -2.34 -2.49
#